data_AF-A0AAW7XVG4-F1
#
_entry.id   AF-A0AAW7XVG4-F1
#
_cell.length_a   1.000
_cell.length_b   1.000
_cell.length_c   1.000
_cell.angle_alpha   90.00
_cell.angle_beta   90.00
_cell.angle_gamma   90.00
#
_symmetry.space_group_name_H-M   'P 1'
#
loop_
_entity.id
_entity.type
_entity.pdbx_description
1 polymer ?
#
loop_
_entity_poly.entity_id
_entity_poly.type
_entity_poly.pdbx_seq_one_letter_code
_entity_poly.pdbx_strand_id
1 'polypeptide(L)'
;MIKRIISYFHTLTLYPAARAIVTFQSERQRWRTIGKKPSVHFEAPYAGQRIMLLALYEKGELRPDVVRLIEAARAEGLYVLAVNTLKLRNPTEYKELIDCYIERPNFGRDFGSYKTGFLHVFNNKWHETCPRLLMINDSIFFSAERMPKFLNDMMTSETEVLGATENYEIEYHLGSFCIAMSQSILSAEKFQKYWRNYRLTDVRPRVIKRGEMKLSKTLKRCLSAPDEMDALYGSVRFHDEAKKDFSLLKFSIENARNCNETPARRLNLKSILGHLEGSLLHSVYPTQDIEMKIESSLAEANAMAFVSKVEDIQKVIQERLAGFSQIDEEKFNQALHAVAVELFMRHSQIHQNATTLIHMGLPIIKLDLIYRGMADISDVNNITKLLDQKESKELAKILLARPYGEHVLFGWRKAAFMSGLI
;
A
#
# COMPACT_ATOMS: atom_id res chain seq x y z
N MET A 1 -25.64 10.43 15.58
CA MET A 1 -24.57 11.42 15.76
C MET A 1 -24.04 11.46 17.21
N ILE A 2 -24.89 11.66 18.22
CA ILE A 2 -24.51 11.76 19.65
C ILE A 2 -23.76 10.52 20.20
N LYS A 3 -24.26 9.29 19.93
CA LYS A 3 -23.56 8.05 20.35
C LYS A 3 -22.14 7.91 19.77
N ARG A 4 -21.94 8.41 18.54
CA ARG A 4 -20.64 8.39 17.84
C ARG A 4 -19.66 9.38 18.48
N ILE A 5 -20.15 10.56 18.85
CA ILE A 5 -19.37 11.60 19.56
C ILE A 5 -18.97 11.12 20.96
N ILE A 6 -19.89 10.52 21.73
CA ILE A 6 -19.59 9.97 23.06
C ILE A 6 -18.56 8.83 22.97
N SER A 7 -18.71 7.93 22.00
CA SER A 7 -17.73 6.86 21.75
C SER A 7 -16.37 7.42 21.34
N TYR A 8 -16.32 8.52 20.60
CA TYR A 8 -15.08 9.19 20.20
C TYR A 8 -14.36 9.81 21.40
N PHE A 9 -15.06 10.54 22.26
CA PHE A 9 -14.48 11.10 23.50
C PHE A 9 -14.02 10.00 24.47
N HIS A 10 -14.79 8.92 24.63
CA HIS A 10 -14.38 7.77 25.43
C HIS A 10 -13.12 7.08 24.86
N THR A 11 -12.98 7.04 23.54
CA THR A 11 -11.79 6.50 22.87
C THR A 11 -10.56 7.40 23.12
N LEU A 12 -10.74 8.72 23.08
CA LEU A 12 -9.70 9.70 23.36
C LEU A 12 -9.17 9.61 24.81
N THR A 13 -10.06 9.44 25.80
CA THR A 13 -9.63 9.28 27.20
C THR A 13 -8.85 7.99 27.44
N LEU A 14 -9.11 6.95 26.65
CA LEU A 14 -8.38 5.67 26.71
C LEU A 14 -7.05 5.67 25.95
N TYR A 15 -6.77 6.67 25.11
CA TYR A 15 -5.56 6.71 24.29
C TYR A 15 -4.25 6.65 25.11
N PRO A 16 -4.06 7.43 26.20
CA PRO A 16 -2.83 7.35 27.00
C PRO A 16 -2.61 5.95 27.59
N ALA A 17 -3.68 5.33 28.11
CA ALA A 17 -3.66 3.96 28.62
C ALA A 17 -3.34 2.95 27.51
N ALA A 18 -4.00 3.05 26.35
CA ALA A 18 -3.73 2.19 25.20
C ALA A 18 -2.27 2.28 24.75
N ARG A 19 -1.71 3.49 24.68
CA ARG A 19 -0.31 3.73 24.34
C ARG A 19 0.66 3.12 25.35
N ALA A 20 0.38 3.25 26.65
CA ALA A 20 1.18 2.65 27.71
C ALA A 20 1.15 1.11 27.62
N ILE A 21 -0.04 0.52 27.45
CA ILE A 21 -0.22 -0.93 27.31
C ILE A 21 0.53 -1.48 26.09
N VAL A 22 0.36 -0.88 24.91
CA VAL A 22 1.02 -1.33 23.67
C VAL A 22 2.55 -1.18 23.78
N THR A 23 3.02 -0.10 24.43
CA THR A 23 4.45 0.08 24.70
C THR A 23 5.00 -0.99 25.63
N PHE A 24 4.29 -1.27 26.73
CA PHE A 24 4.68 -2.32 27.68
C PHE A 24 4.68 -3.70 27.03
N GLN A 25 3.69 -4.02 26.19
CA GLN A 25 3.65 -5.26 25.42
C GLN A 25 4.86 -5.38 24.48
N SER A 26 5.20 -4.33 23.75
CA SER A 26 6.38 -4.31 22.89
C SER A 26 7.69 -4.49 23.67
N GLU A 27 7.84 -3.90 24.85
CA GLU A 27 9.04 -4.09 25.67
C GLU A 27 9.08 -5.47 26.31
N ARG A 28 7.96 -5.99 26.82
CA ARG A 28 7.85 -7.39 27.27
C ARG A 28 8.26 -8.36 26.17
N GLN A 29 7.84 -8.12 24.93
CA GLN A 29 8.22 -8.96 23.79
C GLN A 29 9.72 -8.83 23.46
N ARG A 30 10.30 -7.62 23.58
CA ARG A 30 11.76 -7.44 23.52
C ARG A 30 12.45 -8.36 24.52
N TRP A 31 12.07 -8.30 25.81
CA TRP A 31 12.67 -9.14 26.85
C TRP A 31 12.52 -10.64 26.56
N ARG A 32 11.36 -11.10 26.11
CA ARG A 32 11.10 -12.52 25.75
C ARG A 32 11.91 -13.02 24.55
N THR A 33 12.47 -12.11 23.76
CA THR A 33 13.25 -12.42 22.56
C THR A 33 14.74 -12.16 22.73
N ILE A 34 15.17 -11.58 23.85
CA ILE A 34 16.60 -11.46 24.20
C ILE A 34 17.23 -12.85 24.21
N GLY A 35 18.40 -12.97 23.59
CA GLY A 35 19.17 -14.23 23.49
C GLY A 35 18.66 -15.21 22.43
N LYS A 36 17.44 -15.04 21.89
CA LYS A 36 16.94 -15.89 20.80
C LYS A 36 17.51 -15.42 19.46
N LYS A 37 18.26 -16.29 18.80
CA LYS A 37 18.82 -16.02 17.47
C LYS A 37 17.90 -16.57 16.36
N PRO A 38 17.91 -15.97 15.17
CA PRO A 38 17.31 -16.58 13.98
C PRO A 38 17.94 -17.96 13.71
N SER A 39 17.12 -18.90 13.22
CA SER A 39 17.52 -20.24 12.83
C SER A 39 17.49 -20.34 11.31
N VAL A 40 18.64 -20.59 10.69
CA VAL A 40 18.72 -20.93 9.26
C VAL A 40 18.40 -22.42 9.14
N HIS A 41 17.33 -22.77 8.44
CA HIS A 41 16.93 -24.17 8.26
C HIS A 41 17.62 -24.83 7.07
N PHE A 42 17.84 -24.05 6.01
CA PHE A 42 18.62 -24.43 4.84
C PHE A 42 19.04 -23.19 4.07
N GLU A 43 20.13 -23.33 3.32
CA GLU A 43 20.74 -22.29 2.52
C GLU A 43 21.49 -22.92 1.34
N ALA A 44 21.06 -22.61 0.12
CA ALA A 44 21.77 -22.94 -1.09
C ALA A 44 22.93 -21.94 -1.33
N PRO A 45 23.94 -22.28 -2.14
CA PRO A 45 24.99 -21.34 -2.50
C PRO A 45 24.44 -20.12 -3.25
N TYR A 46 24.86 -18.92 -2.84
CA TYR A 46 24.59 -17.68 -3.57
C TYR A 46 25.72 -17.40 -4.57
N ALA A 47 25.35 -17.08 -5.81
CA ALA A 47 26.25 -16.93 -6.95
C ALA A 47 26.08 -15.58 -7.69
N GLY A 48 25.71 -14.52 -6.98
CA GLY A 48 25.56 -13.18 -7.57
C GLY A 48 24.23 -12.94 -8.29
N GLN A 49 23.22 -13.78 -8.06
CA GLN A 49 21.87 -13.54 -8.58
C GLN A 49 21.25 -12.29 -7.97
N ARG A 50 20.23 -11.73 -8.63
CA ARG A 50 19.35 -10.76 -7.97
C ARG A 50 18.58 -11.46 -6.84
N ILE A 51 18.32 -10.77 -5.74
CA ILE A 51 17.73 -11.38 -4.54
C ILE A 51 16.29 -10.90 -4.33
N MET A 52 15.38 -11.82 -4.04
CA MET A 52 14.10 -11.50 -3.40
C MET A 52 14.19 -11.79 -1.90
N LEU A 53 14.22 -10.75 -1.08
CA LEU A 53 14.13 -10.83 0.37
C LEU A 53 12.65 -10.79 0.79
N LEU A 54 12.09 -11.95 1.11
CA LEU A 54 10.69 -12.14 1.44
C LEU A 54 10.48 -12.22 2.96
N ALA A 55 9.80 -11.22 3.54
CA ALA A 55 9.39 -11.22 4.93
C ALA A 55 8.04 -11.93 5.10
N LEU A 56 8.03 -13.01 5.89
CA LEU A 56 6.87 -13.87 6.11
C LEU A 56 6.33 -13.81 7.54
N TYR A 57 5.03 -14.01 7.65
CA TYR A 57 4.22 -14.21 8.85
C TYR A 57 3.33 -15.46 8.65
N GLU A 58 3.92 -16.56 8.19
CA GLU A 58 3.21 -17.78 7.78
C GLU A 58 3.29 -18.89 8.83
N LYS A 59 2.13 -19.46 9.19
CA LYS A 59 2.02 -20.50 10.23
C LYS A 59 1.59 -21.84 9.63
N GLY A 60 2.42 -22.85 9.84
CA GLY A 60 2.18 -24.22 9.42
C GLY A 60 2.57 -24.44 7.97
N GLU A 61 1.90 -23.78 7.05
CA GLU A 61 2.14 -23.87 5.59
C GLU A 61 2.20 -22.46 5.00
N LEU A 62 2.83 -22.32 3.84
CA LEU A 62 2.78 -21.07 3.08
C LEU A 62 1.40 -20.91 2.44
N ARG A 63 0.88 -19.68 2.40
CA ARG A 63 -0.34 -19.41 1.62
C ARG A 63 -0.12 -19.73 0.13
N PRO A 64 -1.17 -20.20 -0.58
CA PRO A 64 -1.06 -20.50 -2.01
C PRO A 64 -0.55 -19.34 -2.87
N ASP A 65 -0.93 -18.10 -2.57
CA ASP A 65 -0.49 -16.92 -3.32
C ASP A 65 0.98 -16.57 -3.06
N VAL A 66 1.48 -16.83 -1.85
CA VAL A 66 2.91 -16.69 -1.52
C VAL A 66 3.73 -17.74 -2.28
N VAL A 67 3.23 -18.97 -2.42
CA VAL A 67 3.88 -20.02 -3.24
C VAL A 67 3.98 -19.55 -4.69
N ARG A 68 2.90 -19.00 -5.27
CA ARG A 68 2.91 -18.48 -6.65
C ARG A 68 3.91 -17.33 -6.85
N LEU A 69 4.05 -16.42 -5.87
CA LEU A 69 5.09 -15.39 -5.89
C LEU A 69 6.49 -16.02 -5.98
N ILE A 70 6.76 -17.02 -5.14
CA ILE A 70 8.07 -17.66 -5.06
C ILE A 70 8.38 -18.41 -6.37
N GLU A 71 7.40 -19.11 -6.94
CA GLU A 71 7.52 -19.77 -8.25
C GLU A 71 7.85 -18.77 -9.36
N ALA A 72 7.11 -17.64 -9.42
CA ALA A 72 7.37 -16.57 -10.39
C ALA A 72 8.77 -15.95 -10.20
N ALA A 73 9.19 -15.73 -8.95
CA ALA A 73 10.52 -15.22 -8.64
C ALA A 73 11.64 -16.16 -9.10
N ARG A 74 11.48 -17.47 -8.89
CA ARG A 74 12.45 -18.47 -9.40
C ARG A 74 12.48 -18.52 -10.92
N ALA A 75 11.33 -18.43 -11.58
CA ALA A 75 11.26 -18.39 -13.03
C ALA A 75 12.01 -17.18 -13.63
N GLU A 76 12.01 -16.04 -12.92
CA GLU A 76 12.81 -14.84 -13.26
C GLU A 76 14.30 -14.96 -12.83
N GLY A 77 14.73 -16.10 -12.30
CA GLY A 77 16.11 -16.36 -11.88
C GLY A 77 16.51 -15.66 -10.57
N LEU A 78 15.55 -15.28 -9.73
CA LEU A 78 15.83 -14.64 -8.45
C LEU A 78 16.24 -15.67 -7.39
N TYR A 79 17.22 -15.29 -6.56
CA TYR A 79 17.55 -16.01 -5.35
C TYR A 79 16.56 -15.64 -4.24
N VAL A 80 15.82 -16.62 -3.73
CA VAL A 80 14.75 -16.41 -2.76
C VAL A 80 15.28 -16.57 -1.34
N LEU A 81 15.44 -15.43 -0.66
CA LEU A 81 15.78 -15.35 0.77
C LEU A 81 14.51 -15.08 1.58
N ALA A 82 13.95 -16.10 2.21
CA ALA A 82 12.72 -15.98 2.98
C ALA A 82 13.00 -15.96 4.49
N VAL A 83 12.45 -14.95 5.17
CA VAL A 83 12.56 -14.77 6.63
C VAL A 83 11.18 -14.83 7.25
N ASN A 84 10.87 -15.94 7.92
CA ASN A 84 9.59 -16.16 8.58
C ASN A 84 9.62 -15.84 10.08
N THR A 85 8.54 -15.24 10.53
CA THR A 85 8.35 -14.78 11.91
C THR A 85 7.60 -15.79 12.76
N LEU A 86 6.88 -16.71 12.13
CA LEU A 86 6.20 -17.84 12.76
C LEU A 86 6.97 -19.14 12.49
N LYS A 87 6.27 -20.26 12.36
CA LYS A 87 6.88 -21.57 12.13
C LYS A 87 6.13 -22.34 11.06
N LEU A 88 6.85 -22.92 10.11
CA LEU A 88 6.29 -23.93 9.22
C LEU A 88 6.35 -25.31 9.89
N ARG A 89 5.43 -26.19 9.52
CA ARG A 89 5.41 -27.59 10.01
C ARG A 89 6.61 -28.35 9.50
N ASN A 90 6.88 -28.23 8.20
CA ASN A 90 8.02 -28.85 7.55
C ASN A 90 8.69 -27.86 6.58
N PRO A 91 9.60 -27.00 7.06
CA PRO A 91 10.31 -26.06 6.20
C PRO A 91 10.99 -26.71 5.00
N THR A 92 11.47 -27.95 5.15
CA THR A 92 12.28 -28.62 4.12
C THR A 92 11.52 -28.99 2.86
N GLU A 93 10.18 -29.06 2.91
CA GLU A 93 9.32 -29.24 1.73
C GLU A 93 9.46 -28.08 0.74
N TYR A 94 9.90 -26.91 1.19
CA TYR A 94 10.05 -25.71 0.36
C TYR A 94 11.47 -25.50 -0.14
N LYS A 95 12.41 -26.45 0.04
CA LYS A 95 13.81 -26.32 -0.41
C LYS A 95 13.99 -26.12 -1.91
N GLU A 96 13.09 -26.70 -2.70
CA GLU A 96 13.10 -26.53 -4.16
C GLU A 96 12.53 -25.17 -4.61
N LEU A 97 11.84 -24.47 -3.69
CA LEU A 97 11.20 -23.18 -3.94
C LEU A 97 11.98 -22.01 -3.31
N ILE A 98 12.64 -22.24 -2.18
CA ILE A 98 13.34 -21.22 -1.41
C ILE A 98 14.81 -21.59 -1.34
N ASP A 99 15.70 -20.65 -1.64
CA ASP A 99 17.14 -20.90 -1.61
C ASP A 99 17.71 -20.75 -0.20
N CYS A 100 17.26 -19.74 0.56
CA CYS A 100 17.60 -19.60 1.99
C CYS A 100 16.36 -19.33 2.83
N TYR A 101 16.13 -20.18 3.84
CA TYR A 101 14.99 -20.05 4.75
C TYR A 101 15.43 -19.85 6.19
N ILE A 102 14.98 -18.75 6.78
CA ILE A 102 15.32 -18.32 8.13
C ILE A 102 14.04 -18.17 8.96
N GLU A 103 13.96 -18.84 10.10
CA GLU A 103 12.92 -18.56 11.11
C GLU A 103 13.48 -17.66 12.22
N ARG A 104 12.69 -16.68 12.65
CA ARG A 104 13.09 -15.74 13.71
C ARG A 104 12.00 -15.54 14.75
N PRO A 105 12.34 -15.08 15.97
CA PRO A 105 11.34 -14.74 16.97
C PRO A 105 10.37 -13.64 16.49
N ASN A 106 9.09 -13.80 16.84
CA ASN A 106 8.04 -12.82 16.50
C ASN A 106 8.14 -11.52 17.28
N PHE A 107 9.00 -10.61 16.81
CA PHE A 107 9.18 -9.27 17.36
C PHE A 107 9.68 -8.30 16.30
N GLY A 108 9.15 -7.07 16.26
CA GLY A 108 9.62 -6.01 15.37
C GLY A 108 8.92 -5.95 14.01
N ARG A 109 7.79 -6.66 13.85
CA ARG A 109 6.99 -6.74 12.61
C ARG A 109 7.84 -7.13 11.39
N ASP A 110 7.36 -6.80 10.20
CA ASP A 110 8.05 -6.96 8.90
C ASP A 110 9.48 -6.39 8.90
N PHE A 111 9.69 -5.21 9.47
CA PHE A 111 11.03 -4.61 9.61
C PHE A 111 12.00 -5.48 10.43
N GLY A 112 11.50 -6.33 11.33
CA GLY A 112 12.32 -7.33 12.03
C GLY A 112 12.82 -8.43 11.10
N SER A 113 11.98 -8.88 10.17
CA SER A 113 12.34 -9.84 9.14
C SER A 113 13.27 -9.23 8.11
N TYR A 114 12.99 -8.01 7.63
CA TYR A 114 13.90 -7.28 6.76
C TYR A 114 15.27 -7.08 7.41
N LYS A 115 15.32 -6.63 8.67
CA LYS A 115 16.59 -6.49 9.39
C LYS A 115 17.36 -7.81 9.41
N THR A 116 16.69 -8.93 9.67
CA THR A 116 17.33 -10.25 9.72
C THR A 116 17.90 -10.62 8.35
N GLY A 117 17.13 -10.44 7.28
CA GLY A 117 17.57 -10.71 5.90
C GLY A 117 18.71 -9.81 5.44
N PHE A 118 18.61 -8.49 5.64
CA PHE A 118 19.69 -7.56 5.30
C PHE A 118 20.98 -7.84 6.07
N LEU A 119 20.89 -8.16 7.37
CA LEU A 119 22.08 -8.54 8.14
C LEU A 119 22.70 -9.84 7.61
N HIS A 120 21.89 -10.79 7.18
CA HIS A 120 22.37 -12.02 6.54
C HIS A 120 23.12 -11.71 5.24
N VAL A 121 22.52 -10.90 4.36
CA VAL A 121 23.15 -10.40 3.11
C VAL A 121 24.47 -9.66 3.38
N PHE A 122 24.54 -8.85 4.44
CA PHE A 122 25.78 -8.11 4.77
C PHE A 122 26.86 -9.01 5.36
N ASN A 123 26.51 -9.91 6.26
CA ASN A 123 27.47 -10.79 6.92
C ASN A 123 28.13 -11.76 5.93
N ASN A 124 27.38 -12.20 4.91
CA ASN A 124 27.89 -13.05 3.84
C ASN A 124 28.46 -12.27 2.65
N LYS A 125 28.55 -10.94 2.74
CA LYS A 125 29.04 -10.03 1.67
C LYS A 125 28.27 -10.09 0.34
N TRP A 126 27.06 -10.64 0.33
CA TRP A 126 26.24 -10.75 -0.89
C TRP A 126 25.89 -9.39 -1.49
N HIS A 127 25.79 -8.34 -0.68
CA HIS A 127 25.60 -6.96 -1.15
C HIS A 127 26.70 -6.47 -2.10
N GLU A 128 27.90 -7.05 -2.06
CA GLU A 128 29.02 -6.68 -2.94
C GLU A 128 28.83 -7.21 -4.37
N THR A 129 28.03 -8.26 -4.58
CA THR A 129 27.82 -8.88 -5.89
C THR A 129 26.36 -8.92 -6.32
N CYS A 130 25.41 -8.61 -5.42
CA CYS A 130 23.98 -8.59 -5.71
C CYS A 130 23.63 -7.40 -6.60
N PRO A 131 23.24 -7.62 -7.87
CA PRO A 131 22.97 -6.52 -8.79
C PRO A 131 21.76 -5.69 -8.33
N ARG A 132 20.78 -6.36 -7.73
CA ARG A 132 19.54 -5.76 -7.25
C ARG A 132 18.85 -6.66 -6.23
N LEU A 133 18.28 -6.06 -5.20
CA LEU A 133 17.52 -6.75 -4.17
C LEU A 133 16.13 -6.16 -4.04
N LEU A 134 15.10 -7.01 -4.17
CA LEU A 134 13.71 -6.71 -3.86
C LEU A 134 13.40 -7.13 -2.44
N MET A 135 13.07 -6.18 -1.57
CA MET A 135 12.42 -6.49 -0.29
C MET A 135 10.92 -6.47 -0.47
N ILE A 136 10.26 -7.55 -0.05
CA ILE A 136 8.82 -7.72 -0.17
C ILE A 136 8.27 -8.46 1.06
N ASN A 137 7.04 -8.17 1.49
CA ASN A 137 6.40 -8.88 2.59
C ASN A 137 5.07 -9.52 2.17
N ASP A 138 4.58 -10.43 3.01
CA ASP A 138 3.34 -11.18 2.80
C ASP A 138 2.07 -10.49 3.35
N SER A 139 2.14 -9.19 3.66
CA SER A 139 0.96 -8.39 4.06
C SER A 139 0.09 -7.96 2.87
N ILE A 140 0.39 -8.53 1.71
CA ILE A 140 -0.27 -8.37 0.41
C ILE A 140 -0.62 -9.76 -0.13
N PHE A 141 -1.68 -9.81 -0.91
CA PHE A 141 -2.04 -10.93 -1.78
C PHE A 141 -1.32 -10.80 -3.11
N PHE A 142 -0.93 -11.92 -3.70
CA PHE A 142 -0.21 -11.99 -4.97
C PHE A 142 -1.09 -12.63 -6.06
N SER A 143 -1.36 -11.91 -7.15
CA SER A 143 -2.04 -12.46 -8.31
C SER A 143 -1.06 -12.96 -9.36
N ALA A 144 -1.32 -14.15 -9.91
CA ALA A 144 -0.35 -14.89 -10.72
C ALA A 144 -0.12 -14.27 -12.10
N GLU A 145 -1.20 -13.93 -12.81
CA GLU A 145 -1.18 -13.55 -14.23
C GLU A 145 -0.18 -12.42 -14.54
N ARG A 146 -0.12 -11.42 -13.66
CA ARG A 146 0.67 -10.18 -13.85
C ARG A 146 2.01 -10.21 -13.12
N MET A 147 2.27 -11.26 -12.33
CA MET A 147 3.46 -11.35 -11.47
C MET A 147 4.77 -11.41 -12.25
N PRO A 148 4.94 -12.19 -13.33
CA PRO A 148 6.22 -12.28 -14.04
C PRO A 148 6.67 -10.91 -14.57
N LYS A 149 5.78 -10.20 -15.27
CA LYS A 149 6.07 -8.85 -15.76
C LYS A 149 6.42 -7.88 -14.62
N PHE A 150 5.65 -7.90 -13.55
CA PHE A 150 5.91 -7.04 -12.38
C PHE A 150 7.29 -7.28 -11.76
N LEU A 151 7.65 -8.55 -11.53
CA LEU A 151 8.95 -8.91 -10.99
C LEU A 151 10.06 -8.52 -11.96
N ASN A 152 9.88 -8.77 -13.26
CA ASN A 152 10.83 -8.37 -14.28
C ASN A 152 11.07 -6.86 -14.27
N ASP A 153 10.01 -6.04 -14.31
CA ASP A 153 10.08 -4.57 -14.29
C ASP A 153 10.79 -4.06 -13.01
N MET A 154 10.43 -4.61 -11.83
CA MET A 154 11.05 -4.25 -10.55
C MET A 154 12.54 -4.61 -10.50
N MET A 155 12.92 -5.72 -11.14
CA MET A 155 14.25 -6.33 -11.02
C MET A 155 15.22 -5.96 -12.13
N THR A 156 14.74 -5.41 -13.24
CA THR A 156 15.55 -4.99 -14.40
C THR A 156 15.65 -3.48 -14.57
N SER A 157 14.83 -2.69 -13.87
CA SER A 157 14.90 -1.23 -13.91
C SER A 157 16.30 -0.70 -13.56
N GLU A 158 16.72 0.38 -14.21
CA GLU A 158 18.00 1.06 -13.93
C GLU A 158 17.90 2.02 -12.73
N THR A 159 16.70 2.48 -12.37
CA THR A 159 16.45 3.37 -11.23
C THR A 159 17.07 2.81 -9.96
N GLU A 160 17.83 3.57 -9.18
CA GLU A 160 18.53 3.00 -8.01
C GLU A 160 17.60 2.45 -6.92
N VAL A 161 16.45 3.11 -6.70
CA VAL A 161 15.43 2.69 -5.73
C VAL A 161 14.05 2.73 -6.39
N LEU A 162 13.41 1.57 -6.53
CA LEU A 162 12.09 1.46 -7.15
C LEU A 162 11.08 0.84 -6.18
N GLY A 163 10.04 1.57 -5.82
CA GLY A 163 8.91 1.03 -5.04
C GLY A 163 7.80 0.51 -5.94
N ALA A 164 6.99 -0.44 -5.46
CA ALA A 164 5.80 -0.84 -6.22
C ALA A 164 4.77 0.30 -6.27
N THR A 165 4.56 0.98 -5.15
CA THR A 165 3.66 2.13 -5.00
C THR A 165 4.27 3.17 -4.05
N GLU A 166 3.64 4.33 -3.96
CA GLU A 166 4.04 5.45 -3.12
C GLU A 166 2.93 5.85 -2.13
N ASN A 167 3.26 6.74 -1.21
CA ASN A 167 2.37 7.21 -0.16
C ASN A 167 2.64 8.69 0.17
N TYR A 168 1.56 9.47 0.28
CA TYR A 168 1.57 10.92 0.54
C TYR A 168 0.90 11.31 1.87
N GLU A 169 0.47 10.34 2.70
CA GLU A 169 -0.36 10.61 3.90
C GLU A 169 0.33 11.49 4.95
N ILE A 170 1.63 11.27 5.19
CA ILE A 170 2.39 11.97 6.24
C ILE A 170 3.56 12.75 5.61
N GLU A 171 4.38 12.06 4.85
CA GLU A 171 5.53 12.58 4.10
C GLU A 171 5.68 11.67 2.88
N TYR A 172 6.11 12.18 1.73
CA TYR A 172 6.32 11.35 0.55
C TYR A 172 7.32 10.20 0.81
N HIS A 173 6.87 8.95 0.65
CA HIS A 173 7.69 7.75 0.76
C HIS A 173 7.15 6.58 -0.09
N LEU A 174 8.03 5.62 -0.40
CA LEU A 174 7.66 4.36 -1.05
C LEU A 174 7.04 3.39 -0.05
N GLY A 175 6.10 2.57 -0.51
CA GLY A 175 5.49 1.53 0.31
C GLY A 175 6.49 0.44 0.72
N SER A 176 6.83 0.34 2.01
CA SER A 176 7.85 -0.60 2.52
C SER A 176 7.49 -2.08 2.40
N PHE A 177 6.33 -2.41 1.85
CA PHE A 177 5.92 -3.78 1.55
C PHE A 177 6.52 -4.31 0.25
N CYS A 178 7.05 -3.45 -0.63
CA CYS A 178 7.66 -3.87 -1.90
C CYS A 178 8.58 -2.76 -2.47
N ILE A 179 9.89 -2.92 -2.31
CA ILE A 179 10.91 -1.97 -2.78
C ILE A 179 12.13 -2.72 -3.32
N ALA A 180 12.53 -2.44 -4.55
CA ALA A 180 13.77 -2.88 -5.15
C ALA A 180 14.88 -1.83 -4.98
N MET A 181 16.11 -2.28 -4.75
CA MET A 181 17.29 -1.45 -4.57
C MET A 181 18.44 -2.00 -5.39
N SER A 182 19.13 -1.14 -6.14
CA SER A 182 20.34 -1.47 -6.88
C SER A 182 21.52 -1.81 -5.96
N GLN A 183 22.55 -2.43 -6.53
CA GLN A 183 23.80 -2.74 -5.84
C GLN A 183 24.48 -1.51 -5.19
N SER A 184 24.40 -0.34 -5.84
CA SER A 184 24.99 0.91 -5.31
C SER A 184 24.37 1.27 -3.95
N ILE A 185 23.05 1.14 -3.82
CA ILE A 185 22.32 1.37 -2.59
C ILE A 185 22.63 0.31 -1.53
N LEU A 186 22.69 -0.97 -1.92
CA LEU A 186 23.05 -2.06 -1.01
C LEU A 186 24.46 -1.90 -0.43
N SER A 187 25.39 -1.40 -1.24
CA SER A 187 26.80 -1.17 -0.88
C SER A 187 27.01 0.11 -0.08
N ALA A 188 26.05 1.04 -0.07
CA ALA A 188 26.18 2.31 0.65
C ALA A 188 26.31 2.11 2.18
N GLU A 189 27.38 2.64 2.78
CA GLU A 189 27.65 2.52 4.21
C GLU A 189 26.47 3.03 5.07
N LYS A 190 25.85 4.14 4.65
CA LYS A 190 24.68 4.75 5.32
C LYS A 190 23.51 3.76 5.40
N PHE A 191 23.27 3.01 4.32
CA PHE A 191 22.20 2.01 4.23
C PHE A 191 22.49 0.79 5.13
N GLN A 192 23.71 0.26 5.07
CA GLN A 192 24.10 -0.84 5.96
C GLN A 192 24.03 -0.43 7.44
N LYS A 193 24.49 0.78 7.77
CA LYS A 193 24.43 1.35 9.12
C LYS A 193 22.99 1.52 9.62
N TYR A 194 22.04 1.86 8.74
CA TYR A 194 20.63 1.92 9.08
C TYR A 194 20.11 0.58 9.60
N TRP A 195 20.32 -0.51 8.84
CA TRP A 195 19.83 -1.84 9.21
C TRP A 195 20.53 -2.41 10.45
N ARG A 196 21.86 -2.25 10.56
CA ARG A 196 22.63 -2.64 11.76
C ARG A 196 22.03 -1.99 13.02
N ASN A 197 21.71 -0.70 12.94
CA ASN A 197 21.22 0.10 14.07
C ASN A 197 19.69 0.12 14.24
N TYR A 198 18.92 -0.52 13.35
CA TYR A 198 17.46 -0.50 13.42
C TYR A 198 16.98 -1.15 14.72
N ARG A 199 16.20 -0.41 15.53
CA ARG A 199 15.70 -0.86 16.83
C ARG A 199 14.29 -1.41 16.71
N LEU A 200 14.15 -2.72 16.86
CA LEU A 200 12.88 -3.44 16.79
C LEU A 200 11.86 -2.93 17.82
N THR A 201 10.59 -2.91 17.43
CA THR A 201 9.43 -2.56 18.25
C THR A 201 8.14 -3.03 17.55
N ASP A 202 7.12 -3.37 18.32
CA ASP A 202 5.80 -3.72 17.77
C ASP A 202 4.83 -2.53 17.75
N VAL A 203 5.23 -1.40 18.35
CA VAL A 203 4.44 -0.17 18.40
C VAL A 203 4.40 0.46 17.00
N ARG A 204 3.26 0.37 16.31
CA ARG A 204 3.14 0.73 14.88
C ARG A 204 3.65 2.14 14.55
N PRO A 205 3.30 3.22 15.26
CA PRO A 205 3.87 4.55 14.97
C PRO A 205 5.39 4.64 15.10
N ARG A 206 6.01 3.82 15.96
CA ARG A 206 7.47 3.76 16.06
C ARG A 206 8.07 3.00 14.89
N VAL A 207 7.39 1.96 14.38
CA VAL A 207 7.78 1.26 13.15
C VAL A 207 7.66 2.18 11.94
N ILE A 208 6.56 2.92 11.79
CA ILE A 208 6.43 3.91 10.70
C ILE A 208 7.55 4.95 10.78
N LYS A 209 7.77 5.55 11.96
CA LYS A 209 8.80 6.60 12.14
C LYS A 209 10.23 6.10 11.96
N ARG A 210 10.60 4.96 12.56
CA ARG A 210 11.98 4.43 12.55
C ARG A 210 12.27 3.53 11.36
N GLY A 211 11.22 2.90 10.86
CA GLY A 211 11.17 2.02 9.70
C GLY A 211 10.96 2.87 8.45
N GLU A 212 9.72 2.94 7.98
CA GLU A 212 9.28 3.55 6.71
C GLU A 212 9.90 4.95 6.47
N MET A 213 9.69 5.90 7.38
CA MET A 213 10.16 7.28 7.18
C MET A 213 11.69 7.39 7.23
N LYS A 214 12.34 6.73 8.18
CA LYS A 214 13.81 6.79 8.32
C LYS A 214 14.52 5.99 7.23
N LEU A 215 13.94 4.88 6.77
CA LEU A 215 14.40 4.12 5.61
C LEU A 215 14.39 5.02 4.38
N SER A 216 13.26 5.68 4.10
CA SER A 216 13.13 6.61 2.97
C SER A 216 14.16 7.73 3.03
N LYS A 217 14.36 8.35 4.21
CA LYS A 217 15.42 9.37 4.40
C LYS A 217 16.83 8.82 4.23
N THR A 218 17.04 7.54 4.52
CA THR A 218 18.34 6.89 4.33
C THR A 218 18.59 6.63 2.85
N LEU A 219 17.59 6.08 2.14
CA LEU A 219 17.63 5.83 0.71
C LEU A 219 17.92 7.12 -0.06
N LYS A 220 17.16 8.20 0.18
CA LYS A 220 17.39 9.54 -0.42
C LYS A 220 18.81 10.09 -0.22
N ARG A 221 19.53 9.66 0.82
CA ARG A 221 20.92 10.08 1.11
C ARG A 221 21.98 9.17 0.48
N CYS A 222 21.57 8.04 -0.07
CA CYS A 222 22.41 7.08 -0.78
C CYS A 222 22.30 7.24 -2.30
N LEU A 223 21.20 7.81 -2.79
CA LEU A 223 21.00 8.08 -4.22
C LEU A 223 22.13 8.94 -4.80
N SER A 224 22.44 8.66 -6.06
CA SER A 224 23.31 9.46 -6.91
C SER A 224 22.62 10.76 -7.36
N ALA A 225 21.31 10.72 -7.62
CA ALA A 225 20.48 11.88 -7.95
C ALA A 225 19.06 11.77 -7.34
N PRO A 226 18.33 12.89 -7.13
CA PRO A 226 17.00 12.85 -6.49
C PRO A 226 15.92 12.06 -7.24
N ASP A 227 16.04 11.96 -8.56
CA ASP A 227 15.15 11.24 -9.48
C ASP A 227 15.43 9.73 -9.56
N GLU A 228 16.50 9.25 -8.93
CA GLU A 228 16.83 7.81 -8.80
C GLU A 228 15.97 7.06 -7.76
N MET A 229 14.88 7.69 -7.32
CA MET A 229 13.88 7.09 -6.45
C MET A 229 12.49 7.31 -7.04
N ASP A 230 11.85 6.21 -7.46
CA ASP A 230 10.57 6.25 -8.16
C ASP A 230 9.62 5.11 -7.71
N ALA A 231 8.37 5.17 -8.14
CA ALA A 231 7.34 4.16 -7.93
C ALA A 231 6.83 3.60 -9.25
N LEU A 232 6.96 2.28 -9.45
CA LEU A 232 6.57 1.58 -10.68
C LEU A 232 5.10 1.75 -11.05
N TYR A 233 4.22 1.86 -10.05
CA TYR A 233 2.82 2.21 -10.21
C TYR A 233 2.52 3.51 -9.48
N GLY A 234 3.35 4.54 -9.64
CA GLY A 234 3.22 5.85 -9.01
C GLY A 234 2.21 6.79 -9.68
N SER A 235 2.07 7.99 -9.12
CA SER A 235 1.19 9.05 -9.65
C SER A 235 1.62 9.56 -11.02
N VAL A 236 2.92 9.62 -11.31
CA VAL A 236 3.46 10.00 -12.63
C VAL A 236 2.99 9.03 -13.70
N ARG A 237 3.13 7.72 -13.46
CA ARG A 237 2.64 6.69 -14.39
C ARG A 237 1.13 6.78 -14.61
N PHE A 238 0.35 6.94 -13.54
CA PHE A 238 -1.10 7.11 -13.66
C PHE A 238 -1.45 8.37 -14.47
N HIS A 239 -0.78 9.49 -14.22
CA HIS A 239 -0.96 10.73 -14.97
C HIS A 239 -0.73 10.51 -16.48
N ASP A 240 0.40 9.88 -16.83
CA ASP A 240 0.79 9.65 -18.22
C ASP A 240 -0.13 8.66 -18.94
N GLU A 241 -0.48 7.55 -18.28
CA GLU A 241 -1.38 6.54 -18.85
C GLU A 241 -2.80 7.10 -19.00
N ALA A 242 -3.34 7.77 -17.98
CA ALA A 242 -4.69 8.32 -18.02
C ALA A 242 -4.83 9.49 -19.01
N LYS A 243 -3.73 10.18 -19.34
CA LYS A 243 -3.69 11.22 -20.38
C LYS A 243 -3.75 10.62 -21.78
N LYS A 244 -3.15 9.45 -21.98
CA LYS A 244 -3.13 8.74 -23.28
C LYS A 244 -4.38 7.90 -23.50
N ASP A 245 -4.93 7.34 -22.43
CA ASP A 245 -6.09 6.46 -22.45
C ASP A 245 -7.16 6.95 -21.48
N PHE A 246 -8.19 7.63 -22.02
CA PHE A 246 -9.32 8.10 -21.23
C PHE A 246 -10.14 6.96 -20.62
N SER A 247 -10.05 5.74 -21.15
CA SER A 247 -10.75 4.58 -20.58
C SER A 247 -10.22 4.21 -19.20
N LEU A 248 -8.91 4.39 -18.94
CA LEU A 248 -8.32 4.22 -17.61
C LEU A 248 -8.88 5.25 -16.61
N LEU A 249 -9.03 6.50 -17.05
CA LEU A 249 -9.60 7.56 -16.23
C LEU A 249 -11.05 7.23 -15.86
N LYS A 250 -11.86 6.85 -16.87
CA LYS A 250 -13.24 6.41 -16.69
C LYS A 250 -13.33 5.23 -15.73
N PHE A 251 -12.55 4.18 -15.97
CA PHE A 251 -12.49 2.99 -15.12
C PHE A 251 -12.19 3.35 -13.67
N SER A 252 -11.23 4.25 -13.45
CA SER A 252 -10.80 4.65 -12.10
C SER A 252 -11.86 5.41 -11.33
N ILE A 253 -12.66 6.24 -12.02
CA ILE A 253 -13.77 6.98 -11.41
C ILE A 253 -14.93 6.04 -11.08
N GLU A 254 -15.30 5.16 -12.02
CA GLU A 254 -16.44 4.24 -11.88
C GLU A 254 -16.16 3.13 -10.85
N ASN A 255 -14.90 2.76 -10.67
CA ASN A 255 -14.47 1.73 -9.71
C ASN A 255 -13.78 2.31 -8.48
N ALA A 256 -13.99 3.60 -8.22
CA ALA A 256 -13.46 4.24 -7.04
C ALA A 256 -14.04 3.63 -5.76
N ARG A 257 -13.24 3.67 -4.71
CA ARG A 257 -13.54 3.09 -3.40
C ARG A 257 -14.84 3.66 -2.80
N ASN A 258 -15.79 2.80 -2.49
CA ASN A 258 -17.10 3.14 -1.92
C ASN A 258 -17.09 3.27 -0.39
N CYS A 259 -16.23 2.53 0.29
CA CYS A 259 -16.24 2.46 1.75
C CYS A 259 -16.08 3.84 2.45
N ASN A 260 -16.95 4.11 3.42
CA ASN A 260 -17.06 5.38 4.15
C ASN A 260 -16.46 5.36 5.57
N GLU A 261 -15.87 4.25 6.00
CA GLU A 261 -15.42 4.09 7.39
C GLU A 261 -14.19 4.94 7.71
N THR A 262 -13.34 5.18 6.72
CA THR A 262 -12.14 6.01 6.86
C THR A 262 -12.40 7.45 6.43
N PRO A 263 -11.84 8.45 7.14
CA PRO A 263 -12.00 9.87 6.79
C PRO A 263 -11.19 10.28 5.55
N ALA A 264 -10.45 9.36 4.91
CA ALA A 264 -9.67 9.62 3.72
C ALA A 264 -10.59 10.10 2.58
N ARG A 265 -10.22 11.24 1.95
CA ARG A 265 -10.91 11.76 0.77
C ARG A 265 -10.86 10.71 -0.34
N ARG A 266 -11.99 10.47 -1.00
CA ARG A 266 -12.13 9.48 -2.07
C ARG A 266 -12.33 10.18 -3.40
N LEU A 267 -11.95 9.49 -4.47
CA LEU A 267 -12.64 9.64 -5.75
C LEU A 267 -14.11 9.27 -5.51
N ASN A 268 -14.92 10.25 -5.21
CA ASN A 268 -16.37 10.10 -5.28
C ASN A 268 -16.93 11.28 -6.03
N LEU A 269 -18.05 11.05 -6.68
CA LEU A 269 -18.62 11.96 -7.66
C LEU A 269 -18.93 13.32 -7.04
N LYS A 270 -19.38 13.37 -5.79
CA LYS A 270 -19.56 14.62 -5.05
C LYS A 270 -18.26 15.44 -4.93
N SER A 271 -17.13 14.78 -4.64
CA SER A 271 -15.82 15.43 -4.54
C SER A 271 -15.32 15.89 -5.90
N ILE A 272 -15.54 15.09 -6.95
CA ILE A 272 -15.20 15.43 -8.33
C ILE A 272 -16.03 16.64 -8.80
N LEU A 273 -17.35 16.59 -8.63
CA LEU A 273 -18.28 17.67 -8.99
C LEU A 273 -17.89 19.00 -8.33
N GLY A 274 -17.70 19.01 -7.01
CA GLY A 274 -17.32 20.25 -6.31
C GLY A 274 -15.96 20.81 -6.74
N HIS A 275 -15.01 19.95 -7.09
CA HIS A 275 -13.69 20.38 -7.56
C HIS A 275 -13.73 20.89 -9.01
N LEU A 276 -14.48 20.21 -9.87
CA LEU A 276 -14.73 20.62 -11.26
C LEU A 276 -15.51 21.93 -11.32
N GLU A 277 -16.56 22.08 -10.52
CA GLU A 277 -17.31 23.34 -10.40
C GLU A 277 -16.36 24.49 -10.03
N GLY A 278 -15.56 24.34 -8.97
CA GLY A 278 -14.58 25.37 -8.60
C GLY A 278 -13.60 25.71 -9.71
N SER A 279 -12.98 24.69 -10.32
CA SER A 279 -11.98 24.87 -11.38
C SER A 279 -12.55 25.48 -12.66
N LEU A 280 -13.72 25.00 -13.12
CA LEU A 280 -14.35 25.46 -14.34
C LEU A 280 -15.00 26.84 -14.15
N LEU A 281 -15.62 27.11 -13.00
CA LEU A 281 -16.17 28.44 -12.68
C LEU A 281 -15.07 29.51 -12.64
N HIS A 282 -13.89 29.22 -12.06
CA HIS A 282 -12.76 30.15 -12.06
C HIS A 282 -12.19 30.40 -13.46
N SER A 283 -12.27 29.41 -14.36
CA SER A 283 -11.83 29.58 -15.75
C SER A 283 -12.75 30.47 -16.59
N VAL A 284 -14.03 30.58 -16.19
CA VAL A 284 -15.05 31.39 -16.87
C VAL A 284 -15.15 32.80 -16.26
N TYR A 285 -14.77 32.98 -14.98
CA TYR A 285 -14.82 34.27 -14.27
C TYR A 285 -13.50 34.59 -13.53
N PRO A 286 -12.68 35.53 -14.01
CA PRO A 286 -11.40 35.84 -13.36
C PRO A 286 -11.51 36.58 -12.03
N THR A 287 -12.60 37.29 -11.73
CA THR A 287 -12.69 38.13 -10.52
C THR A 287 -14.13 38.51 -10.23
N GLN A 288 -14.73 37.94 -9.18
CA GLN A 288 -15.45 38.64 -8.11
C GLN A 288 -16.15 37.63 -7.20
N ASP A 289 -16.22 38.01 -5.92
CA ASP A 289 -16.76 37.25 -4.80
C ASP A 289 -18.08 36.54 -5.12
N ILE A 290 -18.06 35.21 -5.07
CA ILE A 290 -19.29 34.43 -4.98
C ILE A 290 -19.13 33.45 -3.81
N GLU A 291 -19.56 33.90 -2.63
CA GLU A 291 -20.12 33.01 -1.61
C GLU A 291 -21.38 32.36 -2.21
N MET A 292 -21.20 31.26 -2.95
CA MET A 292 -22.30 30.52 -3.52
C MET A 292 -22.84 29.57 -2.46
N LYS A 293 -23.99 29.92 -1.88
CA LYS A 293 -24.84 29.01 -1.11
C LYS A 293 -25.21 27.81 -1.98
N ILE A 294 -24.55 26.68 -1.75
CA ILE A 294 -25.02 25.38 -2.24
C ILE A 294 -26.04 24.85 -1.23
N GLU A 295 -27.27 25.35 -1.28
CA GLU A 295 -28.40 24.64 -0.67
C GLU A 295 -28.85 23.57 -1.64
N SER A 296 -28.39 22.33 -1.40
CA SER A 296 -28.78 21.16 -2.18
C SER A 296 -30.28 20.89 -2.02
N SER A 297 -31.03 20.89 -3.12
CA SER A 297 -32.42 20.44 -3.11
C SER A 297 -32.49 18.90 -2.89
N LEU A 298 -33.57 18.42 -2.27
CA LEU A 298 -33.84 16.99 -2.09
C LEU A 298 -33.88 16.19 -3.41
N ALA A 299 -34.14 16.86 -4.55
CA ALA A 299 -34.09 16.26 -5.89
C ALA A 299 -32.65 16.01 -6.36
N GLU A 300 -31.71 16.90 -6.05
CA GLU A 300 -30.28 16.73 -6.37
C GLU A 300 -29.62 15.62 -5.55
N ALA A 301 -30.05 15.44 -4.31
CA ALA A 301 -29.61 14.32 -3.47
C ALA A 301 -30.03 12.96 -4.06
N ASN A 302 -31.19 12.89 -4.73
CA ASN A 302 -31.68 11.69 -5.40
C ASN A 302 -31.02 11.46 -6.77
N ALA A 303 -30.70 12.52 -7.52
CA ALA A 303 -29.93 12.40 -8.78
C ALA A 303 -28.49 11.92 -8.50
N MET A 304 -27.84 12.46 -7.45
CA MET A 304 -26.50 12.03 -7.02
C MET A 304 -26.43 10.60 -6.47
N ALA A 305 -27.58 9.97 -6.16
CA ALA A 305 -27.62 8.60 -5.66
C ALA A 305 -27.42 7.54 -6.78
N PHE A 306 -27.51 7.93 -8.05
CA PHE A 306 -27.48 7.00 -9.20
C PHE A 306 -26.44 7.34 -10.29
N VAL A 307 -25.66 8.41 -10.12
CA VAL A 307 -24.52 8.70 -11.00
C VAL A 307 -23.49 7.60 -10.78
N SER A 308 -23.27 6.76 -11.79
CA SER A 308 -22.31 5.65 -11.74
C SER A 308 -21.29 5.70 -12.86
N LYS A 309 -21.47 6.64 -13.80
CA LYS A 309 -20.66 6.81 -15.01
C LYS A 309 -20.15 8.23 -15.14
N VAL A 310 -19.06 8.39 -15.89
CA VAL A 310 -18.49 9.72 -16.18
C VAL A 310 -19.45 10.59 -16.99
N GLU A 311 -20.25 10.00 -17.88
CA GLU A 311 -21.23 10.74 -18.69
C GLU A 311 -22.30 11.43 -17.83
N ASP A 312 -22.69 10.80 -16.72
CA ASP A 312 -23.65 11.37 -15.78
C ASP A 312 -23.07 12.62 -15.08
N ILE A 313 -21.76 12.64 -14.81
CA ILE A 313 -21.05 13.79 -14.22
C ILE A 313 -21.09 14.98 -15.18
N GLN A 314 -20.75 14.73 -16.45
CA GLN A 314 -20.72 15.77 -17.48
C GLN A 314 -22.09 16.41 -17.64
N LYS A 315 -23.16 15.59 -17.66
CA LYS A 315 -24.53 16.07 -17.75
C LYS A 315 -24.94 16.94 -16.55
N VAL A 316 -24.66 16.50 -15.32
CA VAL A 316 -24.98 17.27 -14.10
C VAL A 316 -24.25 18.62 -14.09
N ILE A 317 -22.98 18.65 -14.49
CA ILE A 317 -22.21 19.89 -14.56
C ILE A 317 -22.76 20.82 -15.66
N GLN A 318 -23.11 20.28 -16.83
CA GLN A 318 -23.72 21.08 -17.91
C GLN A 318 -25.06 21.68 -17.49
N GLU A 319 -25.92 20.93 -16.79
CA GLU A 319 -27.19 21.44 -16.27
C GLU A 319 -26.99 22.56 -15.24
N ARG A 320 -25.99 22.43 -14.36
CA ARG A 320 -25.67 23.44 -13.34
C ARG A 320 -25.00 24.68 -13.90
N LEU A 321 -24.20 24.52 -14.94
CA LEU A 321 -23.51 25.59 -15.64
C LEU A 321 -24.32 26.12 -16.83
N ALA A 322 -25.56 25.69 -17.05
CA ALA A 322 -26.39 26.05 -18.20
C ALA A 322 -26.67 27.57 -18.38
N GLY A 323 -26.34 28.40 -17.39
CA GLY A 323 -26.31 29.86 -17.51
C GLY A 323 -25.04 30.42 -18.19
N PHE A 324 -24.05 29.57 -18.41
CA PHE A 324 -22.74 29.86 -18.99
C PHE A 324 -22.54 28.93 -20.20
N SER A 325 -21.78 29.34 -21.22
CA SER A 325 -21.61 28.63 -22.51
C SER A 325 -21.37 27.11 -22.37
N GLN A 326 -21.76 26.32 -23.38
CA GLN A 326 -21.44 24.88 -23.48
C GLN A 326 -19.98 24.62 -23.08
N ILE A 327 -19.80 23.74 -22.09
CA ILE A 327 -18.46 23.33 -21.65
C ILE A 327 -17.88 22.46 -22.74
N ASP A 328 -16.76 22.93 -23.28
CA ASP A 328 -15.93 22.16 -24.21
C ASP A 328 -15.51 20.83 -23.57
N GLU A 329 -15.71 19.73 -24.32
CA GLU A 329 -15.38 18.37 -23.90
C GLU A 329 -13.89 18.23 -23.56
N GLU A 330 -13.02 18.94 -24.30
CA GLU A 330 -11.58 18.92 -24.03
C GLU A 330 -11.26 19.53 -22.65
N LYS A 331 -11.86 20.68 -22.34
CA LYS A 331 -11.68 21.35 -21.04
C LYS A 331 -12.24 20.51 -19.89
N PHE A 332 -13.39 19.86 -20.10
CA PHE A 332 -13.97 18.94 -19.11
C PHE A 332 -13.02 17.77 -18.83
N ASN A 333 -12.49 17.13 -19.88
CA ASN A 333 -11.59 16.00 -19.76
C ASN A 333 -10.26 16.39 -19.07
N GLN A 334 -9.70 17.55 -19.38
CA GLN A 334 -8.52 18.09 -18.72
C GLN A 334 -8.75 18.35 -17.23
N ALA A 335 -9.89 18.97 -16.88
CA ALA A 335 -10.23 19.22 -15.48
C ALA A 335 -10.49 17.92 -14.72
N LEU A 336 -11.16 16.94 -15.34
CA LEU A 336 -11.43 15.64 -14.75
C LEU A 336 -10.14 14.86 -14.50
N HIS A 337 -9.21 14.89 -15.45
CA HIS A 337 -7.88 14.28 -15.33
C HIS A 337 -7.11 14.87 -14.16
N ALA A 338 -7.04 16.21 -14.05
CA ALA A 338 -6.36 16.88 -12.95
C ALA A 338 -6.92 16.45 -11.57
N VAL A 339 -8.24 16.43 -11.43
CA VAL A 339 -8.92 16.00 -10.20
C VAL A 339 -8.61 14.53 -9.88
N ALA A 340 -8.65 13.65 -10.89
CA ALA A 340 -8.38 12.24 -10.68
C ALA A 340 -6.94 11.98 -10.25
N VAL A 341 -5.95 12.66 -10.85
CA VAL A 341 -4.54 12.57 -10.46
C VAL A 341 -4.35 13.07 -9.02
N GLU A 342 -4.94 14.21 -8.65
CA GLU A 342 -4.85 14.72 -7.29
C GLU A 342 -5.42 13.73 -6.27
N LEU A 343 -6.58 13.13 -6.57
CA LEU A 343 -7.23 12.17 -5.68
C LEU A 343 -6.51 10.82 -5.64
N PHE A 344 -5.85 10.42 -6.73
CA PHE A 344 -5.01 9.23 -6.78
C PHE A 344 -3.80 9.36 -5.85
N MET A 345 -3.25 10.57 -5.70
CA MET A 345 -2.15 10.88 -4.78
C MET A 345 -2.59 10.95 -3.30
N ARG A 346 -3.88 10.93 -2.97
CA ARG A 346 -4.30 11.06 -1.57
C ARG A 346 -4.07 9.76 -0.80
N HIS A 347 -3.69 9.91 0.47
CA HIS A 347 -3.51 8.82 1.44
C HIS A 347 -2.51 7.75 0.95
N SER A 348 -2.63 6.51 1.45
CA SER A 348 -1.89 5.37 0.94
C SER A 348 -2.48 4.89 -0.39
N GLN A 349 -1.72 5.07 -1.46
CA GLN A 349 -2.13 4.80 -2.84
C GLN A 349 -2.68 3.37 -3.03
N ILE A 350 -2.00 2.36 -2.48
CA ILE A 350 -2.40 0.95 -2.61
C ILE A 350 -3.71 0.62 -1.88
N HIS A 351 -4.08 1.39 -0.86
CA HIS A 351 -5.36 1.21 -0.17
C HIS A 351 -6.48 2.01 -0.82
N GLN A 352 -6.15 3.19 -1.34
CA GLN A 352 -7.11 4.11 -1.94
C GLN A 352 -7.53 3.69 -3.34
N ASN A 353 -6.59 3.17 -4.14
CA ASN A 353 -6.75 2.94 -5.57
C ASN A 353 -6.59 1.46 -5.96
N ALA A 354 -6.93 0.52 -5.06
CA ALA A 354 -6.67 -0.90 -5.26
C ALA A 354 -7.19 -1.42 -6.62
N THR A 355 -8.44 -1.11 -6.97
CA THR A 355 -9.06 -1.55 -8.24
C THR A 355 -8.35 -0.95 -9.46
N THR A 356 -8.07 0.35 -9.44
CA THR A 356 -7.32 1.04 -10.51
C THR A 356 -5.91 0.45 -10.67
N LEU A 357 -5.20 0.22 -9.57
CA LEU A 357 -3.83 -0.30 -9.62
C LEU A 357 -3.78 -1.72 -10.21
N ILE A 358 -4.73 -2.60 -9.86
CA ILE A 358 -4.82 -3.94 -10.47
C ILE A 358 -5.10 -3.80 -11.97
N HIS A 359 -5.99 -2.89 -12.36
CA HIS A 359 -6.31 -2.64 -13.76
C HIS A 359 -5.09 -2.13 -14.56
N MET A 360 -4.29 -1.23 -13.97
CA MET A 360 -2.99 -0.79 -14.52
C MET A 360 -1.94 -1.92 -14.57
N GLY A 361 -2.20 -3.05 -13.89
CA GLY A 361 -1.39 -4.25 -13.95
C GLY A 361 -0.61 -4.60 -12.68
N LEU A 362 -0.88 -3.95 -11.55
CA LEU A 362 -0.23 -4.26 -10.28
C LEU A 362 -0.73 -5.62 -9.75
N PRO A 363 0.13 -6.63 -9.54
CA PRO A 363 -0.29 -7.96 -9.10
C PRO A 363 -0.40 -8.10 -7.57
N ILE A 364 -0.47 -6.99 -6.84
CA ILE A 364 -0.44 -7.01 -5.37
C ILE A 364 -1.62 -6.25 -4.76
N ILE A 365 -2.22 -6.84 -3.73
CA ILE A 365 -3.44 -6.31 -3.10
C ILE A 365 -3.26 -6.33 -1.59
N LYS A 366 -3.51 -5.21 -0.89
CA LYS A 366 -3.37 -5.17 0.57
C LYS A 366 -4.39 -6.08 1.26
N LEU A 367 -3.92 -6.87 2.23
CA LEU A 367 -4.76 -7.81 2.98
C LEU A 367 -5.55 -7.19 4.13
N ASP A 368 -5.23 -5.95 4.52
CA ASP A 368 -5.89 -5.24 5.61
C ASP A 368 -6.93 -4.21 5.15
N LEU A 369 -7.35 -4.26 3.87
CA LEU A 369 -8.34 -3.34 3.29
C LEU A 369 -9.64 -3.28 4.12
N ILE A 370 -10.29 -4.42 4.39
CA ILE A 370 -11.52 -4.46 5.23
C ILE A 370 -11.18 -4.14 6.68
N TYR A 371 -10.12 -4.76 7.22
CA TYR A 371 -9.74 -4.63 8.62
C TYR A 371 -9.50 -3.17 9.01
N ARG A 372 -8.96 -2.34 8.10
CA ARG A 372 -8.68 -0.91 8.27
C ARG A 372 -9.83 0.01 7.82
N GLY A 373 -10.95 -0.52 7.35
CA GLY A 373 -12.07 0.31 6.88
C GLY A 373 -11.77 1.03 5.56
N MET A 374 -10.85 0.48 4.76
CA MET A 374 -10.54 0.98 3.42
C MET A 374 -11.49 0.38 2.39
N ALA A 375 -11.89 -0.89 2.52
CA ALA A 375 -12.83 -1.52 1.58
C ALA A 375 -14.07 -2.05 2.30
N ASP A 376 -15.21 -1.97 1.63
CA ASP A 376 -16.44 -2.69 1.97
C ASP A 376 -16.63 -3.91 1.05
N ILE A 377 -17.80 -4.57 1.15
CA ILE A 377 -18.10 -5.76 0.33
C ILE A 377 -18.21 -5.42 -1.17
N SER A 378 -18.72 -4.24 -1.51
CA SER A 378 -18.80 -3.80 -2.91
C SER A 378 -17.40 -3.60 -3.48
N ASP A 379 -16.51 -2.96 -2.72
CA ASP A 379 -15.11 -2.78 -3.10
C ASP A 379 -14.39 -4.13 -3.31
N VAL A 380 -14.61 -5.09 -2.41
CA VAL A 380 -14.04 -6.45 -2.53
C VAL A 380 -14.55 -7.15 -3.79
N ASN A 381 -15.84 -7.02 -4.10
CA ASN A 381 -16.41 -7.58 -5.33
C ASN A 381 -15.80 -6.95 -6.57
N ASN A 382 -15.53 -5.64 -6.58
CA ASN A 382 -14.88 -4.95 -7.70
C ASN A 382 -13.43 -5.42 -7.89
N ILE A 383 -12.68 -5.57 -6.79
CA ILE A 383 -11.30 -6.08 -6.82
C ILE A 383 -11.25 -7.52 -7.34
N THR A 384 -12.08 -8.39 -6.78
CA THR A 384 -12.07 -9.83 -7.11
C THR A 384 -12.52 -10.10 -8.54
N LYS A 385 -13.42 -9.30 -9.12
CA LYS A 385 -13.77 -9.40 -10.55
C LYS A 385 -12.58 -9.24 -11.51
N LEU A 386 -11.48 -8.63 -11.06
CA LEU A 386 -10.27 -8.43 -11.85
C LEU A 386 -9.28 -9.60 -11.75
N LEU A 387 -9.60 -10.65 -10.99
CA LEU A 387 -8.74 -11.81 -10.75
C LEU A 387 -9.35 -13.06 -11.37
N ASP A 388 -8.52 -14.10 -11.55
CA ASP A 388 -9.05 -15.41 -11.91
C ASP A 388 -9.99 -15.97 -10.83
N GLN A 389 -10.82 -16.95 -11.19
CA GLN A 389 -11.86 -17.46 -10.31
C GLN A 389 -11.31 -18.09 -9.01
N LYS A 390 -10.13 -18.71 -9.06
CA LYS A 390 -9.51 -19.35 -7.90
C LYS A 390 -8.93 -18.27 -6.97
N GLU A 391 -8.16 -17.34 -7.52
CA GLU A 391 -7.58 -16.21 -6.78
C GLU A 391 -8.65 -15.32 -6.16
N SER A 392 -9.74 -15.09 -6.88
CA SER A 392 -10.92 -14.37 -6.38
C SER A 392 -11.45 -14.97 -5.07
N LYS A 393 -11.62 -16.29 -5.04
CA LYS A 393 -12.12 -17.02 -3.86
C LYS A 393 -11.09 -17.00 -2.72
N GLU A 394 -9.80 -17.17 -3.03
CA GLU A 394 -8.70 -17.11 -2.07
C GLU A 394 -8.63 -15.73 -1.39
N LEU A 395 -8.60 -14.66 -2.18
CA LEU A 395 -8.54 -13.29 -1.69
C LEU A 395 -9.78 -12.94 -0.85
N ALA A 396 -10.98 -13.23 -1.36
CA ALA A 396 -12.24 -12.96 -0.65
C ALA A 396 -12.25 -13.63 0.73
N LYS A 397 -11.81 -14.90 0.80
CA LYS A 397 -11.72 -15.64 2.07
C LYS A 397 -10.77 -14.95 3.06
N ILE A 398 -9.62 -14.45 2.60
CA ILE A 398 -8.64 -13.78 3.46
C ILE A 398 -9.19 -12.44 3.97
N LEU A 399 -9.74 -11.60 3.09
CA LEU A 399 -10.23 -10.28 3.45
C LEU A 399 -11.43 -10.37 4.42
N LEU A 400 -12.39 -11.27 4.13
CA LEU A 400 -13.61 -11.42 4.94
C LEU A 400 -13.35 -12.08 6.31
N ALA A 401 -12.24 -12.79 6.48
CA ALA A 401 -11.85 -13.35 7.77
C ALA A 401 -11.48 -12.27 8.82
N ARG A 402 -11.24 -11.02 8.39
CA ARG A 402 -10.84 -9.92 9.27
C ARG A 402 -11.80 -8.73 9.12
N PRO A 403 -12.94 -8.73 9.84
CA PRO A 403 -13.89 -7.63 9.79
C PRO A 403 -13.26 -6.31 10.29
N TYR A 404 -13.90 -5.19 9.97
CA TYR A 404 -13.42 -3.86 10.35
C TYR A 404 -13.15 -3.76 11.86
N GLY A 405 -11.92 -3.38 12.21
CA GLY A 405 -11.43 -3.42 13.59
C GLY A 405 -12.25 -2.60 14.58
N GLU A 406 -12.84 -1.48 14.15
CA GLU A 406 -13.66 -0.63 15.01
C GLU A 406 -14.94 -1.35 15.52
N HIS A 407 -15.48 -2.26 14.71
CA HIS A 407 -16.72 -2.98 15.01
C HIS A 407 -16.50 -4.17 15.96
N VAL A 408 -15.29 -4.73 15.97
CA VAL A 408 -14.99 -5.96 16.73
C VAL A 408 -14.11 -5.74 17.96
N LEU A 409 -13.35 -4.65 18.01
CA LEU A 409 -12.50 -4.33 19.15
C LEU A 409 -13.28 -3.53 20.21
N PHE A 410 -12.90 -3.71 21.47
CA PHE A 410 -13.48 -3.00 22.62
C PHE A 410 -12.41 -2.45 23.56
N GLY A 411 -12.79 -1.47 24.39
CA GLY A 411 -11.92 -0.85 25.40
C GLY A 411 -10.62 -0.29 24.82
N TRP A 412 -9.49 -0.53 25.52
CA TRP A 412 -8.18 -0.03 25.11
C TRP A 412 -7.73 -0.53 23.74
N ARG A 413 -8.18 -1.72 23.29
CA ARG A 413 -7.83 -2.26 21.97
C ARG A 413 -8.50 -1.47 20.84
N LYS A 414 -9.78 -1.09 21.03
CA LYS A 414 -10.49 -0.20 20.10
C LYS A 414 -9.78 1.15 20.03
N ALA A 415 -9.43 1.71 21.18
CA ALA A 415 -8.70 2.97 21.23
C ALA A 415 -7.33 2.89 20.55
N ALA A 416 -6.58 1.81 20.79
CA ALA A 416 -5.31 1.55 20.12
C ALA A 416 -5.48 1.45 18.59
N PHE A 417 -6.50 0.73 18.12
CA PHE A 417 -6.78 0.57 16.70
C PHE A 417 -7.17 1.90 16.03
N MET A 418 -8.13 2.63 16.60
CA MET A 418 -8.59 3.92 16.07
C MET A 418 -7.50 4.98 16.06
N SER A 419 -6.53 4.91 16.99
CA SER A 419 -5.37 5.79 17.00
C SER A 419 -4.15 5.22 16.25
N GLY A 420 -4.32 4.13 15.50
CA GLY A 420 -3.27 3.55 14.65
C GLY A 420 -2.08 2.94 15.38
N LEU A 421 -2.22 2.62 16.68
CA LEU A 421 -1.17 2.04 17.53
C LEU A 421 -0.88 0.56 17.21
N ILE A 422 -1.89 -0.17 16.72
CA ILE A 422 -1.85 -1.62 16.42
C ILE A 422 -2.26 -1.94 14.99
#